data_AF-A0A818HZU5-F1
#
_entry.id   AF-A0A818HZU5-F1
#
_cell.length_a   1.000
_cell.length_b   1.000
_cell.length_c   1.000
_cell.angle_alpha   90.00
_cell.angle_beta   90.00
_cell.angle_gamma   90.00
#
_symmetry.space_group_name_H-M   'P 1'
#
loop_
_entity.id
_entity.type
_entity.pdbx_description
1 polymer ?
#
loop_
_entity_poly.entity_id
_entity_poly.type
_entity_poly.pdbx_seq_one_letter_code
_entity_poly.pdbx_strand_id
1 'polypeptide(L)'
;MPTSTQAVASYAPRFYQGLAQETNAVSHQSSVQNVQLNMTDLPSASNLESVPTKSWKPMIIVLTVLLIVVCAAALGIPFLVVYLNSATTTTSTTSTTTTATTTTTTTTSTTTTSTSTTSTTTTTTTTTTTTTTTTATTTTTTTTTTTTANLPAACSSYTTISDATRSVTYTTFVGCDSSSFSSSGQWVRFTGSGGTTIPTYAPGTSVCGTSATGWYASALPSSGATVSGTLCYDWSNTCTWSTSIQVANCNTYYVYLLYPSPVCNLRVCTV
;
A
#
# COMPACT_ATOMS: atom_id res chain seq x y z
N MET A 1 -57.67 1.07 52.16
CA MET A 1 -57.11 -0.29 51.94
C MET A 1 -56.85 -0.46 50.45
N PRO A 2 -55.71 -1.01 49.99
CA PRO A 2 -54.38 -1.02 50.61
C PRO A 2 -53.26 -0.46 49.67
N THR A 3 -52.24 0.11 50.31
CA THR A 3 -50.79 0.09 50.03
C THR A 3 -50.23 -0.32 48.65
N SER A 4 -49.33 0.50 48.11
CA SER A 4 -47.93 0.06 47.94
C SER A 4 -46.95 1.26 47.94
N THR A 5 -46.23 1.35 49.05
CA THR A 5 -44.95 2.06 49.20
C THR A 5 -43.87 1.27 48.48
N GLN A 6 -43.12 1.89 47.57
CA GLN A 6 -41.81 1.36 47.15
C GLN A 6 -40.70 2.32 47.56
N ALA A 7 -39.81 1.75 48.38
CA ALA A 7 -38.65 2.37 48.97
C ALA A 7 -37.52 2.53 47.94
N VAL A 8 -36.87 3.69 47.97
CA VAL A 8 -35.66 3.96 47.19
C VAL A 8 -34.49 3.31 47.91
N ALA A 9 -33.93 2.25 47.33
CA ALA A 9 -32.73 1.59 47.84
C ALA A 9 -31.49 2.44 47.54
N SER A 10 -31.03 3.18 48.54
CA SER A 10 -29.74 3.85 48.57
C SER A 10 -28.61 2.82 48.65
N TYR A 11 -27.96 2.54 47.53
CA TYR A 11 -26.72 1.76 47.48
C TYR A 11 -25.52 2.64 47.82
N ALA A 12 -24.97 2.43 49.02
CA ALA A 12 -23.65 2.92 49.39
C ALA A 12 -22.56 1.97 48.84
N PRO A 13 -21.50 2.46 48.18
CA PRO A 13 -20.37 1.60 47.83
C PRO A 13 -19.53 1.29 49.08
N ARG A 14 -19.35 0.00 49.34
CA ARG A 14 -18.44 -0.52 50.37
C ARG A 14 -16.99 -0.18 50.01
N PHE A 15 -16.32 0.49 50.94
CA PHE A 15 -14.87 0.60 51.00
C PHE A 15 -14.26 -0.81 51.05
N TYR A 16 -13.52 -1.19 50.01
CA TYR A 16 -12.57 -2.29 50.07
C TYR A 16 -11.22 -1.73 50.53
N GLN A 17 -10.87 -1.95 51.80
CA GLN A 17 -9.48 -1.87 52.25
C GLN A 17 -8.77 -3.15 51.82
N GLY A 18 -8.00 -3.08 50.74
CA GLY A 18 -7.05 -4.10 50.34
C GLY A 18 -5.74 -3.89 51.09
N LEU A 19 -5.41 -4.85 51.96
CA LEU A 19 -4.15 -4.94 52.68
C LEU A 19 -2.98 -4.97 51.70
N ALA A 20 -2.03 -4.06 51.89
CA ALA A 20 -0.71 -4.14 51.28
C ALA A 20 0.01 -5.38 51.83
N GLN A 21 0.28 -6.36 50.96
CA GLN A 21 1.28 -7.39 51.24
C GLN A 21 2.63 -6.88 50.75
N GLU A 22 3.53 -6.65 51.70
CA GLU A 22 4.95 -6.47 51.47
C GLU A 22 5.51 -7.73 50.80
N THR A 23 5.84 -7.67 49.52
CA THR A 23 6.70 -8.67 48.90
C THR A 23 8.15 -8.30 49.20
N ASN A 24 8.74 -9.03 50.14
CA ASN A 24 10.18 -9.05 50.39
C ASN A 24 10.94 -9.31 49.08
N ALA A 25 11.71 -8.33 48.63
CA ALA A 25 12.68 -8.48 47.56
C ALA A 25 13.88 -9.30 48.08
N VAL A 26 13.93 -10.58 47.73
CA VAL A 26 15.13 -11.40 47.90
C VAL A 26 16.13 -10.99 46.82
N SER A 27 17.21 -10.34 47.23
CA SER A 27 18.35 -10.03 46.36
C SER A 27 19.10 -11.31 46.01
N HIS A 28 18.85 -11.88 44.83
CA HIS A 28 19.76 -12.85 44.24
C HIS A 28 20.96 -12.10 43.63
N GLN A 29 22.06 -12.04 44.38
CA GLN A 29 23.39 -11.78 43.82
C GLN A 29 23.78 -12.99 42.97
N SER A 30 23.63 -12.89 41.66
CA SER A 30 24.24 -13.83 40.72
C SER A 30 25.73 -13.50 40.60
N SER A 31 26.56 -14.33 41.23
CA SER A 31 27.99 -14.41 40.98
C SER A 31 28.25 -14.62 39.49
N VAL A 32 28.84 -13.63 38.82
CA VAL A 32 29.35 -13.77 37.46
C VAL A 32 30.67 -14.53 37.56
N GLN A 33 30.60 -15.86 37.49
CA GLN A 33 31.78 -16.69 37.30
C GLN A 33 32.22 -16.55 35.83
N ASN A 34 33.35 -15.90 35.62
CA ASN A 34 34.03 -15.83 34.33
C ASN A 34 34.44 -17.23 33.90
N VAL A 35 33.61 -17.88 33.08
CA VAL A 35 34.02 -19.05 32.32
C VAL A 35 34.86 -18.54 31.15
N GLN A 36 36.18 -18.64 31.26
CA GLN A 36 37.04 -18.59 30.07
C GLN A 36 36.69 -19.79 29.20
N LEU A 37 36.06 -19.55 28.05
CA LEU A 37 35.91 -20.55 27.00
C LEU A 37 37.28 -20.74 26.34
N ASN A 38 37.95 -21.82 26.73
CA ASN A 38 39.16 -22.32 26.10
C ASN A 38 38.82 -22.78 24.66
N MET A 39 39.28 -22.03 23.66
CA MET A 39 39.14 -22.38 22.24
C MET A 39 40.25 -23.35 21.81
N THR A 40 40.12 -24.62 22.21
CA THR A 40 40.84 -25.72 21.59
C THR A 40 39.87 -26.89 21.47
N ASP A 41 39.10 -26.91 20.37
CA ASP A 41 38.59 -28.11 19.69
C ASP A 41 37.60 -27.68 18.59
N LEU A 42 38.15 -27.28 17.44
CA LEU A 42 37.39 -27.26 16.18
C LEU A 42 37.53 -28.64 15.53
N PRO A 43 36.44 -29.40 15.29
CA PRO A 43 36.51 -30.54 14.40
C PRO A 43 36.63 -30.06 12.95
N SER A 44 37.64 -30.59 12.26
CA SER A 44 37.92 -30.37 10.85
C SER A 44 36.70 -30.64 9.97
N ALA A 45 36.33 -29.66 9.14
CA ALA A 45 35.32 -29.78 8.11
C ALA A 45 35.88 -30.57 6.91
N SER A 46 35.78 -31.89 6.98
CA SER A 46 35.97 -32.75 5.81
C SER A 46 34.98 -33.90 5.88
N ASN A 47 33.79 -33.69 5.32
CA ASN A 47 32.87 -34.67 4.72
C ASN A 47 31.47 -34.06 4.64
N LEU A 48 31.23 -33.26 3.60
CA LEU A 48 29.88 -32.98 3.11
C LEU A 48 29.71 -33.79 1.83
N GLU A 49 29.11 -34.96 1.94
CA GLU A 49 28.66 -35.73 0.80
C GLU A 49 27.61 -34.93 0.02
N SER A 50 27.84 -34.80 -1.28
CA SER A 50 27.00 -34.09 -2.23
C SER A 50 25.63 -34.77 -2.37
N VAL A 51 24.57 -34.08 -1.96
CA VAL A 51 23.18 -34.47 -2.25
C VAL A 51 22.94 -34.40 -3.76
N PRO A 52 22.39 -35.45 -4.40
CA PRO A 52 22.15 -35.45 -5.84
C PRO A 52 21.00 -34.50 -6.19
N THR A 53 21.32 -33.33 -6.75
CA THR A 53 20.32 -32.46 -7.37
C THR A 53 19.82 -33.12 -8.64
N LYS A 54 18.57 -33.59 -8.63
CA LYS A 54 17.87 -34.09 -9.81
C LYS A 54 17.85 -33.00 -10.88
N SER A 55 18.72 -33.14 -11.89
CA SER A 55 18.86 -32.26 -13.04
C SER A 55 17.54 -32.18 -13.80
N TRP A 56 16.74 -31.15 -13.52
CA TRP A 56 15.46 -30.88 -14.18
C TRP A 56 15.63 -30.21 -15.56
N LYS A 57 16.88 -29.99 -15.99
CA LYS A 57 17.24 -29.36 -17.26
C LYS A 57 16.68 -30.06 -18.53
N PRO A 58 16.52 -31.40 -18.63
CA PRO A 58 15.98 -31.99 -19.85
C PRO A 58 14.46 -31.85 -19.97
N MET A 59 13.71 -31.76 -18.86
CA MET A 59 12.25 -31.64 -18.93
C MET A 59 11.79 -30.24 -19.36
N ILE A 60 12.52 -29.19 -18.98
CA ILE A 60 12.23 -27.83 -19.42
C ILE A 60 12.46 -27.70 -20.92
N ILE A 61 13.54 -28.30 -21.46
CA ILE A 61 13.82 -28.28 -22.90
C ILE A 61 12.71 -29.02 -23.67
N VAL A 62 12.28 -30.20 -23.22
CA VAL A 62 11.19 -30.93 -23.88
C VAL A 62 9.88 -30.15 -23.85
N LEU A 63 9.55 -29.49 -22.73
CA LEU A 63 8.32 -28.68 -22.62
C LEU A 63 8.36 -27.43 -23.52
N THR A 64 9.52 -26.76 -23.59
CA THR A 64 9.70 -25.58 -24.46
C THR A 64 9.63 -25.95 -25.95
N VAL A 65 10.24 -27.06 -26.37
CA VAL A 65 10.17 -27.53 -27.76
C VAL A 65 8.73 -27.93 -28.12
N LEU A 66 8.01 -28.60 -27.22
CA LEU A 66 6.60 -28.96 -27.46
C LEU A 66 5.71 -27.72 -27.63
N LEU A 67 5.90 -26.69 -26.81
CA LEU A 67 5.14 -25.43 -26.89
C LEU A 67 5.40 -24.69 -28.21
N ILE A 68 6.65 -24.66 -28.68
CA ILE A 68 7.04 -24.03 -29.95
C ILE A 68 6.37 -24.75 -31.14
N VAL A 69 6.35 -26.09 -31.13
CA VAL A 69 5.68 -26.88 -32.18
C VAL A 69 4.17 -26.62 -32.20
N VAL A 70 3.52 -26.52 -31.04
CA VAL A 70 2.08 -26.18 -30.95
C VAL A 70 1.81 -24.75 -31.43
N CYS A 71 2.65 -23.78 -31.08
CA CYS A 71 2.49 -22.40 -31.54
C CYS A 71 2.68 -22.27 -33.05
N ALA A 72 3.66 -22.96 -33.64
CA ALA A 72 3.88 -22.96 -35.09
C ALA A 72 2.70 -23.55 -35.85
N ALA A 73 2.08 -24.62 -35.33
CA ALA A 73 0.90 -25.24 -35.95
C ALA A 73 -0.37 -24.38 -35.81
N ALA A 74 -0.57 -23.70 -34.67
CA ALA A 74 -1.76 -22.89 -34.41
C ALA A 74 -1.70 -21.47 -35.01
N LEU A 75 -0.51 -20.88 -35.12
CA LEU A 75 -0.31 -19.49 -35.56
C LEU A 75 0.31 -19.37 -36.96
N GLY A 76 0.97 -20.42 -37.47
CA GLY A 76 1.58 -20.41 -38.81
C GLY A 76 0.57 -20.60 -39.96
N ILE A 77 -0.53 -21.32 -39.72
CA ILE A 77 -1.55 -21.60 -40.74
C ILE A 77 -2.36 -20.35 -41.15
N PRO A 78 -2.81 -19.45 -40.26
CA PRO A 78 -3.52 -18.25 -40.68
C PRO A 78 -2.61 -17.21 -41.38
N PHE A 79 -1.31 -17.15 -41.07
CA PHE A 79 -0.38 -16.20 -41.69
C PHE A 79 0.02 -16.58 -43.13
N LEU A 80 0.09 -17.88 -43.45
CA LEU A 80 0.41 -18.37 -44.80
C LEU A 80 -0.72 -18.11 -45.81
N VAL A 81 -1.98 -18.14 -45.37
CA VAL A 81 -3.15 -17.83 -46.20
C VAL A 81 -3.19 -16.35 -46.59
N VAL A 82 -2.81 -15.45 -45.67
CA VAL A 82 -2.71 -14.00 -45.95
C VAL A 82 -1.53 -13.70 -46.89
N TYR A 83 -0.42 -14.42 -46.74
CA TYR A 83 0.78 -14.24 -47.57
C TYR A 83 0.58 -14.70 -49.02
N LEU A 84 -0.13 -15.82 -49.26
CA LEU A 84 -0.44 -16.28 -50.61
C LEU A 84 -1.54 -15.47 -51.31
N ASN A 85 -2.42 -14.78 -50.57
CA ASN A 85 -3.43 -13.89 -51.14
C ASN A 85 -2.89 -12.49 -51.53
N SER A 86 -1.65 -12.16 -51.18
CA SER A 86 -1.04 -10.86 -51.49
C SER A 86 -0.36 -10.83 -52.86
N ALA A 87 -0.31 -11.95 -53.58
CA ALA A 87 0.34 -12.09 -54.88
C ALA A 87 -0.66 -12.43 -55.99
N THR A 88 -1.68 -11.59 -56.22
CA THR A 88 -2.36 -11.56 -57.53
C THR A 88 -3.10 -10.24 -57.73
N THR A 89 -2.39 -9.29 -58.33
CA THR A 89 -2.96 -8.12 -58.98
C THR A 89 -3.69 -8.58 -60.24
N THR A 90 -5.03 -8.46 -60.26
CA THR A 90 -5.80 -8.54 -61.50
C THR A 90 -6.66 -7.29 -61.62
N THR A 91 -6.21 -6.38 -62.48
CA THR A 91 -6.97 -5.25 -63.00
C THR A 91 -8.20 -5.78 -63.74
N SER A 92 -9.41 -5.44 -63.28
CA SER A 92 -10.64 -5.63 -64.04
C SER A 92 -11.46 -4.35 -64.01
N THR A 93 -11.44 -3.66 -65.14
CA THR A 93 -12.20 -2.44 -65.43
C THR A 93 -13.68 -2.81 -65.54
N THR A 94 -14.52 -2.35 -64.60
CA THR A 94 -15.99 -2.43 -64.73
C THR A 94 -16.56 -1.03 -64.78
N SER A 95 -16.98 -0.64 -65.98
CA SER A 95 -17.70 0.59 -66.27
C SER A 95 -19.07 0.57 -65.58
N THR A 96 -19.30 1.48 -64.63
CA THR A 96 -20.62 1.70 -64.01
C THR A 96 -21.13 3.09 -64.37
N THR A 97 -22.21 3.09 -65.16
CA THR A 97 -22.98 4.26 -65.57
C THR A 97 -23.57 4.96 -64.34
N THR A 98 -23.25 6.25 -64.18
CA THR A 98 -23.73 7.10 -63.10
C THR A 98 -25.09 7.71 -63.50
N THR A 99 -26.19 7.17 -62.96
CA THR A 99 -27.50 7.83 -63.00
C THR A 99 -27.57 8.82 -61.85
N ALA A 100 -27.75 10.11 -62.16
CA ALA A 100 -27.92 11.17 -61.19
C ALA A 100 -29.31 11.08 -60.52
N THR A 101 -29.35 10.60 -59.28
CA THR A 101 -30.54 10.70 -58.42
C THR A 101 -30.48 12.02 -57.66
N THR A 102 -31.45 12.89 -57.93
CA THR A 102 -31.64 14.16 -57.22
C THR A 102 -32.27 13.88 -55.86
N THR A 103 -31.51 14.05 -54.78
CA THR A 103 -32.01 13.95 -53.40
C THR A 103 -32.46 15.32 -52.92
N THR A 104 -33.76 15.54 -52.86
CA THR A 104 -34.38 16.74 -52.25
C THR A 104 -34.22 16.68 -50.73
N THR A 105 -33.34 17.51 -50.17
CA THR A 105 -33.19 17.67 -48.72
C THR A 105 -34.35 18.54 -48.21
N THR A 106 -35.30 17.93 -47.50
CA THR A 106 -36.36 18.65 -46.78
C THR A 106 -35.82 19.10 -45.44
N THR A 107 -35.71 20.41 -45.24
CA THR A 107 -35.30 21.03 -43.97
C THR A 107 -36.51 21.12 -43.03
N THR A 108 -36.67 20.12 -42.16
CA THR A 108 -37.65 20.19 -41.07
C THR A 108 -37.05 20.98 -39.90
N SER A 109 -37.56 22.19 -39.67
CA SER A 109 -37.24 23.00 -38.48
C SER A 109 -37.99 22.44 -37.27
N THR A 110 -37.28 21.75 -36.39
CA THR A 110 -37.79 21.31 -35.08
C THR A 110 -37.74 22.49 -34.12
N THR A 111 -38.89 23.03 -33.74
CA THR A 111 -39.04 24.02 -32.68
C THR A 111 -39.02 23.29 -31.34
N THR A 112 -37.93 23.43 -30.57
CA THR A 112 -37.83 22.95 -29.19
C THR A 112 -38.51 23.94 -28.24
N THR A 113 -39.71 23.59 -27.79
CA THR A 113 -40.41 24.26 -26.69
C THR A 113 -39.67 23.99 -25.38
N SER A 114 -39.09 25.03 -24.77
CA SER A 114 -38.54 24.98 -23.42
C SER A 114 -39.69 25.00 -22.39
N THR A 115 -40.01 23.84 -21.84
CA THR A 115 -40.90 23.71 -20.68
C THR A 115 -40.14 24.12 -19.42
N SER A 116 -40.52 25.26 -18.84
CA SER A 116 -40.04 25.72 -17.53
C SER A 116 -40.71 24.88 -16.44
N THR A 117 -39.96 23.97 -15.82
CA THR A 117 -40.38 23.24 -14.62
C THR A 117 -40.15 24.11 -13.39
N THR A 118 -41.25 24.50 -12.75
CA THR A 118 -41.24 25.19 -11.45
C THR A 118 -40.89 24.16 -10.36
N SER A 119 -39.69 24.28 -9.80
CA SER A 119 -39.28 23.49 -8.63
C SER A 119 -39.84 24.10 -7.35
N THR A 120 -40.84 23.45 -6.76
CA THR A 120 -41.40 23.78 -5.45
C THR A 120 -40.34 23.56 -4.37
N THR A 121 -39.87 24.63 -3.72
CA THR A 121 -39.00 24.57 -2.55
C THR A 121 -39.84 24.25 -1.31
N THR A 122 -39.76 23.01 -0.82
CA THR A 122 -40.31 22.62 0.49
C THR A 122 -39.34 23.05 1.58
N THR A 123 -39.68 24.12 2.32
CA THR A 123 -38.94 24.56 3.50
C THR A 123 -39.28 23.64 4.68
N THR A 124 -38.40 22.69 4.99
CA THR A 124 -38.48 21.89 6.22
C THR A 124 -37.90 22.70 7.37
N THR A 125 -38.76 23.18 8.28
CA THR A 125 -38.36 23.82 9.54
C THR A 125 -37.83 22.76 10.50
N THR A 126 -36.50 22.65 10.63
CA THR A 126 -35.86 21.80 11.64
C THR A 126 -35.80 22.57 12.96
N THR A 127 -36.65 22.20 13.92
CA THR A 127 -36.60 22.70 15.30
C THR A 127 -35.32 22.19 15.99
N THR A 128 -34.35 23.07 16.23
CA THR A 128 -33.14 22.77 17.01
C THR A 128 -33.48 22.84 18.51
N THR A 129 -33.62 21.69 19.16
CA THR A 129 -33.71 21.60 20.63
C THR A 129 -32.31 21.68 21.21
N THR A 130 -31.97 22.82 21.84
CA THR A 130 -30.69 23.02 22.55
C THR A 130 -30.76 22.34 23.91
N THR A 131 -30.25 21.11 24.01
CA THR A 131 -30.04 20.43 25.30
C THR A 131 -28.73 20.92 25.91
N THR A 132 -28.82 21.69 27.01
CA THR A 132 -27.65 22.17 27.76
C THR A 132 -27.14 21.05 28.67
N THR A 133 -26.13 20.31 28.21
CA THR A 133 -25.44 19.30 29.02
C THR A 133 -24.33 19.97 29.83
N THR A 134 -24.48 20.00 31.15
CA THR A 134 -23.47 20.54 32.08
C THR A 134 -22.44 19.45 32.34
N THR A 135 -21.30 19.49 31.64
CA THR A 135 -20.18 18.55 31.84
C THR A 135 -19.33 19.03 33.02
N ALA A 136 -19.25 18.23 34.09
CA ALA A 136 -18.34 18.45 35.19
C ALA A 136 -16.88 18.35 34.71
N THR A 137 -16.11 19.42 34.90
CA THR A 137 -14.69 19.49 34.58
C THR A 137 -13.88 18.70 35.62
N THR A 138 -13.46 17.49 35.26
CA THR A 138 -12.47 16.74 36.04
C THR A 138 -11.08 17.25 35.67
N THR A 139 -10.44 17.98 36.59
CA THR A 139 -9.03 18.38 36.47
C THR A 139 -8.14 17.14 36.61
N THR A 140 -7.72 16.57 35.49
CA THR A 140 -6.70 15.52 35.47
C THR A 140 -5.33 16.17 35.53
N THR A 141 -4.68 16.08 36.69
CA THR A 141 -3.26 16.44 36.85
C THR A 141 -2.42 15.44 36.07
N THR A 142 -1.97 15.83 34.87
CA THR A 142 -1.00 15.06 34.08
C THR A 142 0.38 15.22 34.71
N THR A 143 0.79 14.23 35.50
CA THR A 143 2.19 14.07 35.92
C THR A 143 3.02 13.75 34.68
N THR A 144 3.77 14.73 34.18
CA THR A 144 4.77 14.54 33.13
C THR A 144 5.94 13.76 33.71
N THR A 145 5.83 12.43 33.72
CA THR A 145 6.96 11.56 33.93
C THR A 145 7.81 11.63 32.66
N THR A 146 8.96 12.29 32.74
CA THR A 146 9.99 12.29 31.69
C THR A 146 10.59 10.89 31.61
N THR A 147 9.84 9.97 31.00
CA THR A 147 10.34 8.68 30.57
C THR A 147 11.13 8.94 29.29
N THR A 148 12.45 8.81 29.34
CA THR A 148 13.29 8.79 28.15
C THR A 148 12.81 7.65 27.26
N ALA A 149 11.92 7.98 26.31
CA ALA A 149 11.33 7.02 25.39
C ALA A 149 12.48 6.46 24.55
N ASN A 150 12.80 5.19 24.75
CA ASN A 150 13.74 4.48 23.89
C ASN A 150 13.11 4.41 22.49
N LEU A 151 13.65 5.19 21.55
CA LEU A 151 13.19 5.24 20.16
C LEU A 151 13.44 3.90 19.46
N PRO A 152 12.67 3.57 18.41
CA PRO A 152 12.97 2.42 17.56
C PRO A 152 14.41 2.45 17.05
N ALA A 153 15.09 1.28 17.00
CA ALA A 153 16.47 1.20 16.52
C ALA A 153 16.65 1.75 15.09
N ALA A 154 15.61 1.63 14.25
CA ALA A 154 15.56 2.20 12.91
C ALA A 154 15.72 3.73 12.88
N CYS A 155 15.44 4.42 13.98
CA CYS A 155 15.61 5.87 14.11
C CYS A 155 17.06 6.31 14.24
N SER A 156 17.98 5.37 14.52
CA SER A 156 19.41 5.65 14.71
C SER A 156 20.27 5.23 13.52
N SER A 157 19.75 4.38 12.61
CA SER A 157 20.47 3.89 11.44
C SER A 157 19.52 3.71 10.25
N TYR A 158 19.65 4.60 9.26
CA TYR A 158 18.86 4.60 8.03
C TYR A 158 19.63 5.31 6.91
N THR A 159 19.25 5.04 5.66
CA THR A 159 19.72 5.78 4.48
C THR A 159 18.77 6.94 4.20
N THR A 160 19.31 8.09 3.80
CA THR A 160 18.50 9.25 3.41
C THR A 160 18.29 9.28 1.90
N ILE A 161 17.06 9.55 1.46
CA ILE A 161 16.73 9.80 0.05
C ILE A 161 16.12 11.21 -0.06
N SER A 162 16.71 12.05 -0.91
CA SER A 162 16.27 13.43 -1.14
C SER A 162 15.84 13.71 -2.58
N ASP A 163 15.40 12.67 -3.27
CA ASP A 163 15.07 12.69 -4.69
C ASP A 163 13.77 13.46 -4.96
N ALA A 164 13.90 14.66 -5.55
CA ALA A 164 12.78 15.53 -5.86
C ALA A 164 11.74 14.89 -6.80
N THR A 165 12.16 13.95 -7.64
CA THR A 165 11.29 13.31 -8.63
C THR A 165 10.31 12.32 -8.01
N ARG A 166 10.43 12.02 -6.70
CA ARG A 166 9.49 11.17 -5.95
C ARG A 166 8.24 11.92 -5.47
N SER A 167 8.16 13.24 -5.66
CA SER A 167 6.96 13.98 -5.30
C SER A 167 5.74 13.50 -6.07
N VAL A 168 4.59 13.37 -5.39
CA VAL A 168 3.30 13.14 -6.06
C VAL A 168 2.93 14.24 -7.08
N THR A 169 3.61 15.39 -7.05
CA THR A 169 3.42 16.48 -8.02
C THR A 169 4.31 16.37 -9.25
N TYR A 170 5.28 15.45 -9.25
CA TYR A 170 6.21 15.24 -10.35
C TYR A 170 5.63 14.28 -11.39
N THR A 171 5.50 14.72 -12.65
CA THR A 171 4.73 14.00 -13.69
C THR A 171 5.58 13.38 -14.81
N THR A 172 6.88 13.65 -14.84
CA THR A 172 7.78 13.10 -15.88
C THR A 172 8.28 11.73 -15.50
N PHE A 173 8.24 10.74 -16.38
CA PHE A 173 8.78 9.40 -16.08
C PHE A 173 10.29 9.42 -15.82
N VAL A 174 10.75 8.72 -14.77
CA VAL A 174 12.17 8.58 -14.40
C VAL A 174 12.55 7.10 -14.34
N GLY A 175 11.78 6.28 -13.63
CA GLY A 175 12.13 4.87 -13.48
C GLY A 175 11.31 4.14 -12.41
N CYS A 176 11.91 3.08 -11.86
CA CYS A 176 11.29 2.13 -10.94
C CYS A 176 12.22 1.76 -9.78
N ASP A 177 11.66 1.17 -8.72
CA ASP A 177 12.38 0.81 -7.49
C ASP A 177 12.85 -0.65 -7.45
N SER A 178 12.97 -1.33 -8.59
CA SER A 178 13.37 -2.75 -8.67
C SER A 178 14.84 -3.00 -8.30
N SER A 179 15.64 -1.94 -8.19
CA SER A 179 17.04 -1.97 -7.77
C SER A 179 17.41 -0.83 -6.81
N SER A 180 16.43 -0.05 -6.33
CA SER A 180 16.67 1.11 -5.46
C SER A 180 16.98 0.75 -4.00
N PHE A 181 16.70 -0.48 -3.57
CA PHE A 181 16.78 -0.91 -2.18
C PHE A 181 17.47 -2.28 -2.07
N SER A 182 18.03 -2.59 -0.90
CA SER A 182 18.59 -3.92 -0.61
C SER A 182 17.53 -5.02 -0.66
N SER A 183 17.87 -6.19 -1.21
CA SER A 183 17.00 -7.38 -1.24
C SER A 183 16.64 -7.90 0.16
N SER A 184 17.49 -7.64 1.18
CA SER A 184 17.21 -7.95 2.58
C SER A 184 16.39 -6.88 3.30
N GLY A 185 16.01 -5.81 2.60
CA GLY A 185 15.35 -4.63 3.17
C GLY A 185 16.34 -3.54 3.53
N GLN A 186 15.92 -2.29 3.38
CA GLN A 186 16.71 -1.11 3.70
C GLN A 186 15.86 -0.10 4.45
N TRP A 187 16.31 0.33 5.62
CA TRP A 187 15.71 1.44 6.35
C TRP A 187 16.02 2.75 5.65
N VAL A 188 14.97 3.50 5.28
CA VAL A 188 15.05 4.72 4.49
C VAL A 188 14.29 5.85 5.18
N ARG A 189 14.86 7.05 5.15
CA ARG A 189 14.19 8.31 5.45
C ARG A 189 14.10 9.16 4.19
N PHE A 190 12.89 9.60 3.85
CA PHE A 190 12.70 10.58 2.78
C PHE A 190 12.87 12.00 3.32
N THR A 191 13.50 12.86 2.52
CA THR A 191 13.82 14.25 2.87
C THR A 191 13.79 15.13 1.61
N GLY A 192 13.96 16.44 1.76
CA GLY A 192 14.09 17.37 0.63
C GLY A 192 12.76 17.73 -0.03
N SER A 193 12.84 18.38 -1.20
CA SER A 193 11.68 18.96 -1.89
C SER A 193 10.78 17.94 -2.58
N GLY A 194 11.21 16.68 -2.68
CA GLY A 194 10.39 15.58 -3.19
C GLY A 194 9.27 15.16 -2.25
N GLY A 195 9.29 15.62 -1.00
CA GLY A 195 8.44 15.12 0.07
C GLY A 195 9.24 14.36 1.11
N THR A 196 8.68 14.24 2.32
CA THR A 196 9.35 13.68 3.49
C THR A 196 8.66 12.43 4.02
N THR A 197 7.47 12.12 3.51
CA THR A 197 6.67 10.98 3.93
C THR A 197 6.10 10.24 2.73
N ILE A 198 5.85 8.94 2.89
CA ILE A 198 5.07 8.18 1.89
C ILE A 198 3.59 8.54 2.12
N PRO A 199 2.82 8.91 1.09
CA PRO A 199 1.40 9.21 1.25
C PRO A 199 0.63 7.99 1.79
N THR A 200 -0.42 8.25 2.58
CA THR A 200 -1.30 7.19 3.12
C THR A 200 -2.55 6.95 2.27
N TYR A 201 -2.62 7.60 1.12
CA TYR A 201 -3.68 7.49 0.12
C TYR A 201 -3.07 7.30 -1.26
N ALA A 202 -3.82 6.70 -2.18
CA ALA A 202 -3.39 6.49 -3.56
C ALA A 202 -3.16 7.84 -4.26
N PRO A 203 -1.95 8.13 -4.78
CA PRO A 203 -1.65 9.38 -5.49
C PRO A 203 -2.24 9.44 -6.90
N GLY A 204 -2.76 8.32 -7.41
CA GLY A 204 -3.09 8.13 -8.83
C GLY A 204 -1.88 7.67 -9.64
N THR A 205 -2.09 7.33 -10.91
CA THR A 205 -1.05 6.77 -11.79
C THR A 205 -0.18 7.84 -12.44
N SER A 206 1.00 7.46 -12.93
CA SER A 206 1.86 8.34 -13.75
C SER A 206 2.36 9.63 -13.06
N VAL A 207 2.52 9.59 -11.74
CA VAL A 207 3.17 10.64 -10.94
C VAL A 207 4.38 10.06 -10.19
N CYS A 208 5.10 10.91 -9.44
CA CYS A 208 6.32 10.57 -8.73
C CYS A 208 7.39 9.86 -9.57
N GLY A 209 7.44 10.18 -10.85
CA GLY A 209 8.46 9.70 -11.78
C GLY A 209 8.38 8.23 -12.14
N THR A 210 7.18 7.65 -12.07
CA THR A 210 6.91 6.25 -12.42
C THR A 210 5.56 6.12 -13.11
N SER A 211 5.29 4.95 -13.69
CA SER A 211 3.97 4.62 -14.24
C SER A 211 3.01 4.13 -13.15
N ALA A 212 3.49 3.26 -12.24
CA ALA A 212 2.73 2.75 -11.11
C ALA A 212 3.25 3.28 -9.78
N THR A 213 2.36 3.92 -9.01
CA THR A 213 2.72 4.79 -7.90
C THR A 213 2.52 4.11 -6.55
N GLY A 214 3.52 4.21 -5.68
CA GLY A 214 3.54 3.56 -4.37
C GLY A 214 3.00 4.45 -3.25
N TRP A 215 2.16 3.90 -2.37
CA TRP A 215 1.67 4.56 -1.15
C TRP A 215 1.52 3.57 0.02
N TYR A 216 1.52 4.08 1.24
CA TYR A 216 1.38 3.28 2.44
C TYR A 216 -0.10 3.10 2.80
N ALA A 217 -0.67 1.94 2.46
CA ALA A 217 -2.08 1.61 2.65
C ALA A 217 -2.35 1.05 4.06
N SER A 218 -1.82 1.68 5.09
CA SER A 218 -1.97 1.25 6.49
C SER A 218 -1.89 2.44 7.44
N ALA A 219 -2.27 2.23 8.71
CA ALA A 219 -2.18 3.27 9.72
C ALA A 219 -0.71 3.55 10.09
N LEU A 220 -0.34 4.84 10.18
CA LEU A 220 1.00 5.24 10.60
C LEU A 220 1.21 4.93 12.10
N PRO A 221 2.46 4.60 12.51
CA PRO A 221 2.79 4.35 13.90
C PRO A 221 2.65 5.61 14.78
N SER A 222 2.20 5.40 16.02
CA SER A 222 2.34 6.39 17.10
C SER A 222 3.82 6.71 17.38
N SER A 223 4.08 7.86 17.98
CA SER A 223 5.43 8.30 18.36
C SER A 223 6.20 7.22 19.11
N GLY A 224 7.41 6.89 18.66
CA GLY A 224 8.26 5.87 19.28
C GLY A 224 7.89 4.42 18.95
N ALA A 225 6.89 4.17 18.11
CA ALA A 225 6.49 2.83 17.71
C ALA A 225 7.00 2.45 16.31
N THR A 226 7.12 1.14 16.09
CA THR A 226 7.29 0.52 14.76
C THR A 226 6.09 -0.38 14.50
N VAL A 227 5.49 -0.27 13.31
CA VAL A 227 4.38 -1.11 12.88
C VAL A 227 4.63 -1.70 11.51
N SER A 228 4.12 -2.90 11.27
CA SER A 228 4.04 -3.48 9.94
C SER A 228 2.82 -2.95 9.21
N GLY A 229 2.92 -2.80 7.90
CA GLY A 229 1.79 -2.46 7.05
C GLY A 229 2.05 -2.77 5.59
N THR A 230 1.13 -2.32 4.74
CA THR A 230 1.13 -2.63 3.31
C THR A 230 1.53 -1.40 2.51
N LEU A 231 2.59 -1.54 1.72
CA LEU A 231 2.92 -0.60 0.65
C LEU A 231 2.24 -1.09 -0.62
N CYS A 232 1.29 -0.32 -1.13
CA CYS A 232 0.51 -0.61 -2.32
C CYS A 232 1.06 0.16 -3.52
N TYR A 233 0.85 -0.37 -4.73
CA TYR A 233 1.20 0.27 -5.99
C TYR A 233 0.01 0.32 -6.96
N ASP A 234 -0.23 1.50 -7.53
CA ASP A 234 -1.41 1.79 -8.34
C ASP A 234 -1.10 1.79 -9.83
N TRP A 235 -1.90 1.06 -10.61
CA TRP A 235 -1.92 1.12 -12.08
C TRP A 235 -3.31 1.42 -12.67
N SER A 236 -4.36 1.30 -11.87
CA SER A 236 -5.76 1.29 -12.34
C SER A 236 -6.75 1.82 -11.29
N ASN A 237 -6.29 2.71 -10.42
CA ASN A 237 -6.95 3.17 -9.19
C ASN A 237 -7.19 2.04 -8.19
N THR A 238 -6.27 1.07 -8.11
CA THR A 238 -6.35 -0.08 -7.21
C THR A 238 -4.97 -0.45 -6.66
N CYS A 239 -4.91 -1.16 -5.53
CA CYS A 239 -3.65 -1.76 -5.04
C CYS A 239 -3.32 -3.00 -5.89
N THR A 240 -2.80 -2.76 -7.11
CA THR A 240 -2.51 -3.82 -8.10
C THR A 240 -1.33 -4.68 -7.65
N TRP A 241 -0.30 -4.05 -7.09
CA TRP A 241 0.80 -4.76 -6.41
C TRP A 241 0.93 -4.28 -4.98
N SER A 242 1.50 -5.12 -4.13
CA SER A 242 1.77 -4.76 -2.74
C SER A 242 2.96 -5.50 -2.17
N THR A 243 3.60 -4.88 -1.19
CA THR A 243 4.65 -5.48 -0.37
C THR A 243 4.42 -5.14 1.10
N SER A 244 4.67 -6.09 2.00
CA SER A 244 4.69 -5.82 3.44
C SER A 244 5.96 -5.04 3.79
N ILE A 245 5.80 -3.94 4.52
CA ILE A 245 6.91 -3.11 5.00
C ILE A 245 6.76 -2.84 6.49
N GLN A 246 7.80 -2.29 7.11
CA GLN A 246 7.73 -1.70 8.45
C GLN A 246 7.92 -0.19 8.38
N VAL A 247 7.22 0.52 9.25
CA VAL A 247 7.34 1.97 9.42
C VAL A 247 7.61 2.24 10.89
N ALA A 248 8.59 3.08 11.18
CA ALA A 248 8.88 3.54 12.54
C ALA A 248 8.70 5.06 12.66
N ASN A 249 8.06 5.51 13.74
CA ASN A 249 7.89 6.93 14.05
C ASN A 249 8.99 7.37 15.00
N CYS A 250 9.91 8.20 14.50
CA CYS A 250 11.03 8.74 15.24
C CYS A 250 10.71 10.08 15.93
N ASN A 251 9.46 10.23 16.37
CA ASN A 251 8.82 11.42 16.92
C ASN A 251 8.58 12.54 15.89
N THR A 252 9.59 12.92 15.11
CA THR A 252 9.52 14.06 14.17
C THR A 252 9.60 13.67 12.69
N TYR A 253 9.93 12.40 12.41
CA TYR A 253 10.01 11.86 11.07
C TYR A 253 9.70 10.37 11.07
N TYR A 254 9.42 9.84 9.90
CA TYR A 254 9.24 8.40 9.69
C TYR A 254 10.45 7.81 8.99
N VAL A 255 10.74 6.55 9.33
CA VAL A 255 11.66 5.70 8.58
C VAL A 255 10.91 4.45 8.12
N TYR A 256 11.23 3.99 6.91
CA TYR A 256 10.51 2.93 6.22
C TYR A 256 11.49 1.81 5.86
N LEU A 257 11.17 0.57 6.21
CA LEU A 257 11.91 -0.60 5.76
C LEU A 257 11.39 -1.01 4.39
N LEU A 258 12.11 -0.64 3.34
CA LEU A 258 11.71 -0.84 1.95
C LEU A 258 12.51 -1.96 1.28
N TYR A 259 11.92 -2.56 0.25
CA TYR A 259 12.47 -3.68 -0.52
C TYR A 259 12.39 -3.34 -2.02
N PRO A 260 13.21 -4.00 -2.87
CA PRO A 260 13.08 -3.89 -4.31
C PRO A 260 11.64 -4.14 -4.77
N SER A 261 11.17 -3.32 -5.70
CA SER A 261 9.82 -3.51 -6.22
C SER A 261 9.69 -4.83 -7.02
N PRO A 262 8.57 -5.57 -6.91
CA PRO A 262 8.38 -6.86 -7.59
C PRO A 262 8.51 -6.83 -9.11
N VAL A 263 8.15 -5.70 -9.73
CA VAL A 263 8.30 -5.45 -11.17
C VAL A 263 8.89 -4.08 -11.40
N CYS A 264 9.49 -3.86 -12.58
CA CYS A 264 9.81 -2.50 -12.99
C CYS A 264 8.53 -1.79 -13.47
N ASN A 265 8.50 -0.47 -13.35
CA ASN A 265 7.35 0.46 -13.37
C ASN A 265 6.69 0.76 -12.02
N LEU A 266 7.19 0.22 -10.90
CA LEU A 266 6.69 0.57 -9.57
C LEU A 266 7.69 1.48 -8.87
N ARG A 267 7.23 2.55 -8.22
CA ARG A 267 8.10 3.43 -7.43
C ARG A 267 7.36 4.03 -6.25
N VAL A 268 8.02 4.14 -5.11
CA VAL A 268 7.48 4.77 -3.91
C VAL A 268 7.41 6.28 -4.09
N CYS A 269 6.20 6.85 -3.96
CA CYS A 269 5.99 8.29 -3.99
C CYS A 269 6.19 8.93 -2.60
N THR A 270 6.34 10.25 -2.59
CA THR A 270 6.47 11.07 -1.39
C THR A 270 5.64 12.35 -1.44
N VAL A 271 5.21 12.81 -0.26
CA VAL A 271 4.52 14.09 0.02
C VAL A 271 5.21 14.87 1.12
#